data_AF-A0ABD5SGD3-F1
#
_entry.id   AF-A0ABD5SGD3-F1
#
_cell.length_a   1.000
_cell.length_b   1.000
_cell.length_c   1.000
_cell.angle_alpha   90.00
_cell.angle_beta   90.00
_cell.angle_gamma   90.00
#
_symmetry.space_group_name_H-M   'P 1'
#
loop_
_entity.id
_entity.type
_entity.pdbx_description
1 polymer ?
#
loop_
_entity_poly.entity_id
_entity_poly.type
_entity_poly.pdbx_seq_one_letter_code
_entity_poly.pdbx_strand_id
1 'polypeptide(L)' 'MSRSSTPWDDPDPDRHRTGLPMDPDVDVGSSPDVMASIDASATRSELVIADVSRENAWLSVDETDAPVLEEWC' A
#
# COMPACT_ATOMS: atom_id res chain seq x y z
N MET A 1 -6.60 -38.92 -10.40
CA MET A 1 -6.45 -37.79 -9.47
C MET A 1 -6.70 -36.50 -10.25
N SER A 2 -7.91 -35.96 -10.17
CA SER A 2 -8.29 -34.74 -10.88
C SER A 2 -7.84 -33.55 -10.05
N ARG A 3 -6.88 -32.76 -10.55
CA ARG A 3 -6.51 -31.49 -9.92
C ARG A 3 -7.60 -30.47 -10.27
N SER A 4 -8.50 -30.19 -9.33
CA SER A 4 -9.44 -29.07 -9.44
C SER A 4 -8.62 -27.80 -9.57
N SER A 5 -8.52 -27.26 -10.79
CA SER A 5 -7.85 -25.97 -11.00
C SER A 5 -8.78 -24.90 -10.43
N THR A 6 -8.31 -24.23 -9.38
CA THR A 6 -8.99 -23.07 -8.82
C THR A 6 -9.01 -21.96 -9.86
N PRO A 7 -10.07 -21.13 -9.96
CA PRO A 7 -10.17 -20.06 -10.96
C PRO A 7 -9.09 -18.97 -10.83
N TRP A 8 -8.27 -19.05 -9.78
CA TRP A 8 -7.15 -18.16 -9.47
C TRP A 8 -5.79 -18.70 -9.91
N ASP A 9 -5.72 -19.93 -10.48
CA ASP A 9 -4.48 -20.55 -10.97
C ASP A 9 -4.08 -20.08 -12.38
N ASP A 10 -5.00 -19.44 -13.12
CA ASP A 10 -4.68 -18.92 -14.45
C ASP A 10 -3.97 -17.56 -14.32
N PRO A 11 -2.70 -17.42 -14.76
CA PRO A 11 -2.03 -16.14 -14.76
C PRO A 11 -2.76 -15.20 -15.72
N ASP A 12 -3.43 -14.19 -15.16
CA ASP A 12 -4.15 -13.16 -15.92
C ASP A 12 -3.25 -12.56 -17.03
N PRO A 13 -3.56 -12.81 -18.32
CA PRO A 13 -2.74 -12.32 -19.43
C PRO A 13 -2.85 -10.79 -19.62
N ASP A 14 -3.83 -10.14 -19.00
CA ASP A 14 -4.06 -8.70 -19.10
C ASP A 14 -3.25 -7.86 -18.09
N ARG A 15 -2.33 -8.47 -17.33
CA ARG A 15 -1.37 -7.75 -16.46
C ARG A 15 -0.49 -6.73 -17.18
N HIS A 16 -0.49 -6.72 -18.52
CA HIS A 16 0.32 -5.81 -19.32
C HIS A 16 -0.37 -4.51 -19.73
N ARG A 17 -1.58 -4.18 -19.24
CA ARG A 17 -2.26 -2.96 -19.72
C ARG A 17 -2.77 -1.95 -18.70
N THR A 18 -2.55 -2.12 -17.41
CA THR A 18 -2.86 -1.08 -16.42
C THR A 18 -1.67 -0.15 -16.18
N GLY A 19 -1.00 0.27 -17.25
CA GLY A 19 -0.12 1.42 -17.19
C GLY A 19 -0.99 2.67 -17.28
N LEU A 20 -1.33 3.27 -16.15
CA LEU A 20 -1.72 4.69 -16.13
C LEU A 20 -0.66 5.48 -16.93
N PRO A 21 -1.01 6.57 -17.63
CA PRO A 21 0.00 7.41 -18.27
C PRO A 21 0.94 7.95 -17.19
N MET A 22 2.06 7.25 -16.97
CA MET A 22 3.16 7.74 -16.17
C MET A 22 3.86 8.74 -17.09
N ASP A 23 3.72 10.02 -16.78
CA ASP A 23 4.46 11.08 -17.46
C ASP A 23 5.94 10.69 -17.53
N PRO A 24 6.56 10.66 -18.73
CA PRO A 24 7.93 10.18 -18.92
C PRO A 24 8.99 11.07 -18.25
N ASP A 25 8.58 12.20 -17.67
CA ASP A 25 9.39 13.14 -16.90
C ASP A 25 9.33 12.91 -15.38
N VAL A 26 8.72 11.82 -14.90
CA VAL A 26 8.96 11.36 -13.53
C VAL A 26 10.44 10.96 -13.45
N ASP A 27 11.24 11.83 -12.85
CA ASP A 27 12.59 11.52 -12.42
C ASP A 27 12.51 10.26 -11.55
N VAL A 28 12.85 9.10 -12.14
CA VAL A 28 13.06 7.83 -11.41
C VAL A 28 14.39 7.89 -10.63
N GLY A 29 14.91 9.10 -10.38
CA GLY A 29 15.91 9.40 -9.38
C GLY A 29 15.36 9.18 -7.97
N SER A 30 15.49 7.94 -7.49
CA SER A 30 15.23 7.55 -6.09
C SER A 30 13.79 7.79 -5.63
N SER A 31 12.84 7.00 -6.13
CA SER A 31 11.54 6.85 -5.47
C SER A 31 11.74 6.53 -3.99
N PRO A 32 11.14 7.26 -3.04
CA PRO A 32 11.29 6.98 -1.62
C PRO A 32 10.80 5.56 -1.31
N ASP A 33 11.58 4.81 -0.55
CA ASP A 33 11.19 3.47 -0.12
C ASP A 33 10.28 3.61 1.10
N VAL A 34 8.97 3.61 0.85
CA VAL A 34 7.94 3.88 1.87
C VAL A 34 7.23 2.58 2.24
N MET A 35 7.18 2.31 3.54
CA MET A 35 6.50 1.16 4.14
C MET A 35 5.37 1.64 5.05
N ALA A 36 4.30 0.85 5.13
CA ALA A 36 3.20 1.10 6.05
C ALA A 36 2.87 -0.16 6.85
N SER A 37 2.59 0.00 8.14
CA SER A 37 2.22 -1.09 9.04
C SER A 37 1.24 -0.62 10.10
N ILE A 38 0.42 -1.54 10.60
CA ILE A 38 -0.40 -1.30 11.78
C ILE A 38 0.39 -1.73 13.02
N ASP A 39 0.60 -0.81 13.97
CA ASP A 39 1.02 -1.17 15.31
C ASP A 39 -0.22 -1.38 16.19
N ALA A 40 -0.41 -2.62 16.62
CA ALA A 40 -1.51 -3.04 17.50
C ALA A 40 -1.03 -3.34 18.93
N SER A 41 0.23 -3.01 19.26
CA SER A 41 0.81 -3.26 20.58
C SER A 41 0.47 -2.19 21.62
N ALA A 42 0.09 -0.99 21.16
CA ALA A 42 -0.37 0.09 22.01
C ALA A 42 -1.81 -0.14 22.51
N THR A 43 -2.27 0.73 23.42
CA THR A 43 -3.66 0.68 23.92
C THR A 43 -4.70 0.95 22.82
N ARG A 44 -4.26 1.51 21.68
CA ARG A 44 -5.04 1.72 20.46
C ARG A 44 -4.20 1.32 19.25
N SER A 45 -4.87 0.86 18.19
CA SER A 45 -4.21 0.55 16.92
C SER A 45 -3.80 1.86 16.23
N GLU A 46 -2.60 1.89 15.69
CA GLU A 46 -2.10 3.04 14.93
C GLU A 46 -1.55 2.64 13.57
N LEU A 47 -1.76 3.48 12.56
CA LEU A 47 -1.15 3.33 11.23
C LEU A 47 0.18 4.07 11.22
N VAL A 48 1.27 3.32 11.09
CA VAL A 48 2.62 3.86 10.96
C VAL A 48 3.02 3.85 9.48
N ILE A 49 3.45 5.01 8.97
CA ILE A 49 4.00 5.18 7.62
C ILE A 49 5.42 5.70 7.77
N ALA A 50 6.40 4.98 7.21
CA ALA A 50 7.81 5.33 7.31
C ALA A 50 8.49 5.29 5.93
N ASP A 51 9.23 6.33 5.62
CA ASP A 51 10.26 6.29 4.57
C ASP A 51 11.51 5.63 5.15
N VAL A 52 11.74 4.36 4.80
CA VAL A 52 12.85 3.56 5.34
C VAL A 52 14.19 3.93 4.73
N SER A 53 14.20 4.77 3.69
CA SER A 53 15.43 5.29 3.09
C SER A 53 16.01 6.49 3.85
N ARG A 54 15.26 7.07 4.81
CA ARG A 54 15.62 8.29 5.53
C ARG A 54 15.45 8.11 7.04
N GLU A 55 16.36 8.73 7.80
CA GLU A 55 16.25 8.74 9.25
C GLU A 55 15.16 9.71 9.72
N ASN A 56 14.42 9.31 10.75
CA ASN A 56 13.37 10.13 11.38
C ASN A 56 12.27 10.61 10.41
N ALA A 57 12.08 9.92 9.28
CA ALA A 57 11.07 10.22 8.28
C ALA A 57 9.87 9.26 8.41
N TRP A 58 9.12 9.40 9.50
CA TRP A 58 7.94 8.58 9.76
C TRP A 58 6.83 9.39 10.42
N LEU A 59 5.59 8.92 10.29
CA LEU A 59 4.42 9.46 10.95
C LEU A 59 3.53 8.32 11.45
N SER A 60 2.79 8.56 12.53
CA SER A 60 1.76 7.66 13.06
C SER A 60 0.42 8.38 13.10
N VAL A 61 -0.65 7.66 12.80
CA VAL A 61 -2.04 8.13 12.87
C VAL A 61 -2.85 7.16 13.73
N ASP A 62 -3.52 7.68 14.75
CA ASP A 62 -4.42 6.88 15.59
C ASP A 62 -5.66 6.47 14.78
N GLU A 63 -6.17 5.25 15.02
CA GLU A 63 -7.40 4.77 14.38
C GLU A 63 -8.57 5.75 14.53
N THR A 64 -8.66 6.46 15.66
CA THR A 64 -9.76 7.40 15.92
C THR A 64 -9.61 8.75 15.21
N ASP A 65 -8.42 9.06 14.68
CA ASP A 65 -8.18 10.26 13.88
C ASP A 65 -8.48 10.01 12.39
N ALA A 66 -8.65 8.74 11.97
CA ALA A 66 -9.07 8.41 10.62
C ALA A 66 -10.58 8.63 10.47
N PRO A 67 -11.03 9.40 9.46
CA PRO A 67 -12.46 9.58 9.22
C PRO A 67 -13.10 8.23 8.90
N VAL A 68 -14.28 7.94 9.45
CA VAL A 68 -15.01 6.70 9.09
C VAL A 68 -15.56 6.81 7.67
N LEU A 69 -15.80 5.68 7.01
CA LEU A 69 -16.24 5.65 5.59
C LEU A 69 -17.47 6.53 5.30
N GLU A 70 -18.37 6.65 6.28
CA GLU A 70 -19.58 7.49 6.20
C GLU A 70 -19.25 9.00 6.12
N GLU A 71 -18.09 9.41 6.62
CA GLU A 71 -17.61 10.80 6.68
C GLU A 71 -16.80 11.21 5.45
N TRP A 72 -16.59 10.31 4.49
CA TRP A 72 -15.79 10.58 3.28
C TRP A 72 -16.57 11.31 2.17
N CYS A 73 -17.84 11.65 2.42
CA CYS A 73 -18.79 12.19 1.43
C CYS A 73 -18.59 13.68 1.14
#